data_AF-A0A547NPE4-F1
#
_entry.id   AF-A0A547NPE4-F1
#
_cell.length_a   1.000
_cell.length_b   1.000
_cell.length_c   1.000
_cell.angle_alpha   90.00
_cell.angle_beta   90.00
_cell.angle_gamma   90.00
#
_symmetry.space_group_name_H-M   'P 1'
#
loop_
_entity.id
_entity.type
_entity.pdbx_description
1 polymer ?
#
loop_
_entity_poly.entity_id
_entity_poly.type
_entity_poly.pdbx_seq_one_letter_code
_entity_poly.pdbx_strand_id
1 'polypeptide(L)'
;MPYVGDVYQLPPGTPGTPNTTIESSKYNAFVADIATAQNTARPIVGGGTGGQTALGGNDGLNTKGADIASAATTNLAAATGVYVNVTGTTTINSFGTVAAGALRELTFTGILTLTYNATSMILPGAANVTTAAGDTATFRSLGGGNWKCVSYLRANGSVPGSTITGTTITNSTIVLKQSAVPVPTAEGDIQWDTDDDVIVVGDGATQKIFASLPAGSTAGDLLYLTSSKALARLPKGTAGQLLQMNTGATAPQWLTAPFTKAFESAQQTITAGGSLTLAHGLGVQPKLYQIYLIAQSAVLGYTSGDEVLVNPSFAASDPSGRGASIVPDAANINIRFGSDANSFTIIRKNNGDVSTITNANWKLVVRAWA
;
A
#
# COMPACT_ATOMS: atom_id res chain seq x y z
N MET A 1 -28.37 -71.98 -0.59
CA MET A 1 -27.11 -72.55 -1.13
C MET A 1 -26.04 -72.43 -0.06
N PRO A 2 -25.42 -73.54 0.38
CA PRO A 2 -24.33 -73.51 1.34
C PRO A 2 -23.16 -72.68 0.81
N TYR A 3 -22.63 -71.82 1.68
CA TYR A 3 -21.46 -70.99 1.42
C TYR A 3 -20.26 -71.63 2.14
N VAL A 4 -19.36 -72.25 1.39
CA VAL A 4 -18.20 -72.98 1.92
C VAL A 4 -16.97 -72.57 1.13
N GLY A 5 -15.93 -72.11 1.82
CA GLY A 5 -14.67 -71.67 1.17
C GLY A 5 -14.86 -70.51 0.19
N ASP A 6 -15.68 -69.53 0.56
CA ASP A 6 -15.99 -68.33 -0.22
C ASP A 6 -16.72 -68.52 -1.56
N VAL A 7 -17.32 -69.69 -1.77
CA VAL A 7 -18.11 -69.98 -2.98
C VAL A 7 -19.44 -70.64 -2.62
N TYR A 8 -20.51 -70.25 -3.32
CA TYR A 8 -21.80 -70.94 -3.24
C TYR A 8 -21.73 -72.29 -3.94
N GLN A 9 -22.10 -73.35 -3.24
CA GLN A 9 -22.12 -74.70 -3.78
C GLN A 9 -23.56 -75.19 -4.02
N LEU A 10 -23.75 -75.97 -5.09
CA LEU A 10 -24.99 -76.69 -5.34
C LEU A 10 -25.17 -77.78 -4.27
N PRO A 11 -26.35 -77.92 -3.64
CA PRO A 11 -26.58 -79.00 -2.70
C PRO A 11 -26.42 -80.38 -3.37
N PRO A 12 -25.78 -81.36 -2.71
CA PRO A 12 -25.52 -82.68 -3.28
C PRO A 12 -26.80 -83.36 -3.80
N GLY A 13 -26.75 -83.92 -5.01
CA GLY A 13 -27.86 -84.69 -5.60
C GLY A 13 -29.05 -83.86 -6.08
N THR A 14 -28.92 -82.53 -6.17
CA THR A 14 -29.92 -81.65 -6.81
C THR A 14 -29.77 -81.47 -8.33
N PRO A 15 -28.58 -81.66 -8.97
CA PRO A 15 -28.48 -81.64 -10.43
C PRO A 15 -29.29 -82.81 -11.04
N GLY A 16 -30.36 -82.49 -11.75
CA GLY A 16 -31.13 -83.50 -12.49
C GLY A 16 -30.41 -83.95 -13.75
N THR A 17 -30.45 -85.25 -14.06
CA THR A 17 -30.06 -85.76 -15.38
C THR A 17 -31.29 -85.81 -16.28
N PRO A 18 -31.19 -85.41 -17.58
CA PRO A 18 -32.33 -85.44 -18.49
C PRO A 18 -33.03 -86.80 -18.52
N ASN A 19 -34.37 -86.78 -18.53
CA ASN A 19 -35.22 -87.98 -18.58
C ASN A 19 -35.08 -88.94 -17.38
N THR A 20 -34.66 -88.45 -16.21
CA THR A 20 -34.63 -89.23 -14.95
C THR A 20 -35.52 -88.62 -13.87
N THR A 21 -35.84 -89.43 -12.85
CA THR A 21 -36.65 -88.97 -11.71
C THR A 21 -35.78 -88.18 -10.72
N ILE A 22 -36.27 -87.02 -10.28
CA ILE A 22 -35.61 -86.15 -9.28
C ILE A 22 -36.34 -86.28 -7.94
N GLU A 23 -35.60 -86.30 -6.83
CA GLU A 23 -36.18 -86.26 -5.49
C GLU A 23 -36.81 -84.89 -5.19
N SER A 24 -38.14 -84.84 -5.11
CA SER A 24 -38.90 -83.60 -4.88
C SER A 24 -38.54 -82.91 -3.57
N SER A 25 -38.20 -83.65 -2.51
CA SER A 25 -37.78 -83.08 -1.22
C SER A 25 -36.49 -82.27 -1.33
N LYS A 26 -35.46 -82.80 -2.00
CA LYS A 26 -34.18 -82.11 -2.23
C LYS A 26 -34.34 -80.92 -3.17
N TYR A 27 -35.17 -81.07 -4.19
CA TYR A 27 -35.50 -79.96 -5.09
C TYR A 27 -36.23 -78.82 -4.36
N ASN A 28 -37.26 -79.13 -3.58
CA ASN A 28 -38.03 -78.14 -2.82
C ASN A 28 -37.16 -77.45 -1.75
N ALA A 29 -36.26 -78.18 -1.09
CA ALA A 29 -35.31 -77.60 -0.15
C ALA A 29 -34.35 -76.62 -0.85
N PHE A 30 -33.83 -76.97 -2.03
CA PHE A 30 -33.00 -76.08 -2.83
C PHE A 30 -33.75 -74.81 -3.28
N VAL A 31 -35.01 -74.95 -3.69
CA VAL A 31 -35.88 -73.81 -4.05
C VAL A 31 -36.13 -72.90 -2.85
N ALA A 32 -36.42 -73.46 -1.67
CA ALA A 32 -36.61 -72.71 -0.43
C ALA A 32 -35.33 -71.97 0.01
N ASP A 33 -34.17 -72.60 -0.16
CA ASP A 33 -32.84 -72.02 0.08
C ASP A 33 -32.56 -70.81 -0.82
N ILE A 34 -32.90 -70.91 -2.11
CA ILE A 34 -32.75 -69.80 -3.06
C ILE A 34 -33.68 -68.65 -2.69
N ALA A 35 -34.96 -68.96 -2.41
CA ALA A 35 -35.93 -67.96 -2.01
C ALA A 35 -35.49 -67.23 -0.72
N THR A 36 -34.93 -67.97 0.24
CA THR A 36 -34.37 -67.38 1.46
C THR A 36 -33.18 -66.47 1.12
N ALA A 37 -32.21 -66.96 0.35
CA ALA A 37 -31.01 -66.20 -0.02
C ALA A 37 -31.31 -64.94 -0.86
N GLN A 38 -32.42 -64.91 -1.59
CA GLN A 38 -32.88 -63.73 -2.34
C GLN A 38 -33.60 -62.71 -1.45
N ASN A 39 -34.21 -63.15 -0.34
CA ASN A 39 -34.97 -62.28 0.57
C ASN A 39 -34.18 -61.84 1.81
N THR A 40 -33.01 -62.43 2.08
CA THR A 40 -32.09 -62.04 3.16
C THR A 40 -30.93 -61.18 2.65
N ALA A 41 -30.30 -60.39 3.54
CA ALA A 41 -29.09 -59.65 3.21
C ALA A 41 -28.00 -60.59 2.66
N ARG A 42 -27.44 -60.24 1.49
CA ARG A 42 -26.45 -61.08 0.81
C ARG A 42 -25.02 -60.73 1.26
N PRO A 43 -24.12 -61.72 1.40
CA PRO A 43 -22.70 -61.46 1.59
C PRO A 43 -22.11 -60.77 0.36
N ILE A 44 -21.00 -60.05 0.54
CA ILE A 44 -20.41 -59.18 -0.49
C ILE A 44 -19.97 -59.96 -1.73
N VAL A 45 -19.43 -61.17 -1.55
CA VAL A 45 -19.09 -62.11 -2.65
C VAL A 45 -20.31 -62.48 -3.51
N GLY A 46 -21.50 -62.46 -2.92
CA GLY A 46 -22.76 -62.67 -3.64
C GLY A 46 -23.36 -61.41 -4.25
N GLY A 47 -22.68 -60.26 -4.14
CA GLY A 47 -23.08 -58.97 -4.70
C GLY A 47 -22.61 -58.77 -6.15
N GLY A 48 -23.01 -57.65 -6.76
CA GLY A 48 -22.73 -57.34 -8.16
C GLY A 48 -21.41 -56.62 -8.44
N THR A 49 -20.62 -56.31 -7.40
CA THR A 49 -19.41 -55.49 -7.51
C THR A 49 -18.13 -56.30 -7.76
N GLY A 50 -18.22 -57.64 -7.70
CA GLY A 50 -17.05 -58.54 -7.79
C GLY A 50 -16.13 -58.49 -6.56
N GLY A 51 -16.50 -57.74 -5.51
CA GLY A 51 -15.73 -57.64 -4.28
C GLY A 51 -15.84 -58.88 -3.40
N GLN A 52 -14.75 -59.24 -2.74
CA GLN A 52 -14.75 -60.31 -1.72
C GLN A 52 -14.75 -59.77 -0.28
N THR A 53 -14.47 -58.47 -0.11
CA THR A 53 -14.42 -57.76 1.17
C THR A 53 -15.25 -56.48 1.08
N ALA A 54 -15.59 -55.88 2.22
CA ALA A 54 -16.40 -54.65 2.24
C ALA A 54 -15.70 -53.51 1.48
N LEU A 55 -14.38 -53.39 1.66
CA LEU A 55 -13.55 -52.45 0.94
C LEU A 55 -13.56 -52.74 -0.57
N GLY A 56 -13.30 -53.98 -0.99
CA GLY A 56 -13.31 -54.33 -2.42
C GLY A 56 -14.68 -54.10 -3.09
N GLY A 57 -15.77 -54.35 -2.36
CA GLY A 57 -17.11 -54.04 -2.82
C GLY A 57 -17.36 -52.53 -2.98
N ASN A 58 -16.87 -51.72 -2.03
CA ASN A 58 -16.91 -50.27 -2.10
C ASN A 58 -16.05 -49.71 -3.25
N ASP A 59 -14.85 -50.22 -3.44
CA ASP A 59 -13.94 -49.79 -4.51
C ASP A 59 -14.53 -50.09 -5.89
N GLY A 60 -15.21 -51.24 -6.04
CA GLY A 60 -15.96 -51.59 -7.25
C GLY A 60 -17.14 -50.66 -7.56
N LEU A 61 -17.68 -49.96 -6.55
CA LEU A 61 -18.69 -48.91 -6.73
C LEU A 61 -18.07 -47.53 -6.98
N ASN A 62 -16.78 -47.35 -6.68
CA ASN A 62 -16.06 -46.08 -6.77
C ASN A 62 -14.93 -46.11 -7.82
N THR A 63 -15.18 -46.76 -8.95
CA THR A 63 -14.17 -46.93 -10.01
C THR A 63 -13.78 -45.59 -10.66
N LYS A 64 -12.50 -45.47 -11.03
CA LYS A 64 -12.01 -44.43 -11.95
C LYS A 64 -12.52 -44.73 -13.37
N GLY A 65 -13.26 -43.79 -13.95
CA GLY A 65 -13.69 -43.84 -15.35
C GLY A 65 -12.60 -43.38 -16.31
N ALA A 66 -12.87 -43.55 -17.60
CA ALA A 66 -12.03 -43.03 -18.67
C ALA A 66 -12.00 -41.49 -18.65
N ASP A 67 -10.91 -40.92 -19.15
CA ASP A 67 -10.77 -39.48 -19.28
C ASP A 67 -11.83 -38.94 -20.25
N ILE A 68 -12.46 -37.81 -19.91
CA ILE A 68 -13.49 -37.16 -20.73
C ILE A 68 -12.96 -35.80 -21.17
N ALA A 69 -12.89 -35.56 -22.49
CA ALA A 69 -12.53 -34.25 -23.00
C ALA A 69 -13.61 -33.20 -22.69
N SER A 70 -13.18 -32.02 -22.27
CA SER A 70 -14.01 -30.84 -22.06
C SER A 70 -14.72 -30.45 -23.35
N ALA A 71 -15.99 -30.10 -23.26
CA ALA A 71 -16.81 -29.61 -24.36
C ALA A 71 -17.90 -28.70 -23.78
N ALA A 72 -18.61 -27.95 -24.65
CA ALA A 72 -19.73 -27.10 -24.19
C ALA A 72 -20.74 -27.89 -23.33
N THR A 73 -20.98 -29.16 -23.69
CA THR A 73 -21.65 -30.16 -22.86
C THR A 73 -20.71 -31.34 -22.62
N THR A 74 -20.07 -31.38 -21.46
CA THR A 74 -19.24 -32.52 -21.03
C THR A 74 -20.12 -33.56 -20.37
N ASN A 75 -20.71 -34.47 -21.16
CA ASN A 75 -21.74 -35.38 -20.67
C ASN A 75 -21.22 -36.42 -19.65
N LEU A 76 -21.49 -36.20 -18.36
CA LEU A 76 -21.09 -37.11 -17.28
C LEU A 76 -22.00 -38.34 -17.12
N ALA A 77 -23.09 -38.42 -17.89
CA ALA A 77 -23.87 -39.65 -18.02
C ALA A 77 -23.08 -40.76 -18.75
N ALA A 78 -22.14 -40.37 -19.60
CA ALA A 78 -21.26 -41.29 -20.34
C ALA A 78 -20.01 -41.70 -19.54
N ALA A 79 -19.82 -41.18 -18.32
CA ALA A 79 -18.70 -41.56 -17.47
C ALA A 79 -18.75 -43.05 -17.12
N THR A 80 -17.63 -43.75 -17.29
CA THR A 80 -17.51 -45.19 -16.95
C THR A 80 -17.15 -45.45 -15.49
N GLY A 81 -17.10 -44.40 -14.67
CA GLY A 81 -16.83 -44.44 -13.24
C GLY A 81 -17.34 -43.18 -12.54
N VAL A 82 -17.34 -43.19 -11.21
CA VAL A 82 -17.79 -42.03 -10.40
C VAL A 82 -16.73 -40.94 -10.32
N TYR A 83 -15.47 -41.31 -10.52
CA TYR A 83 -14.31 -40.42 -10.58
C TYR A 83 -13.77 -40.36 -12.01
N VAL A 84 -13.64 -39.17 -12.61
CA VAL A 84 -13.10 -39.01 -13.97
C VAL A 84 -12.13 -37.84 -14.05
N ASN A 85 -11.13 -37.98 -14.92
CA ASN A 85 -10.34 -36.83 -15.32
C ASN A 85 -11.06 -36.08 -16.45
N VAL A 86 -11.17 -34.76 -16.32
CA VAL A 86 -11.63 -33.89 -17.39
C VAL A 86 -10.42 -33.27 -18.09
N THR A 87 -10.23 -33.61 -19.37
CA THR A 87 -9.10 -33.17 -20.19
C THR A 87 -9.49 -32.03 -21.13
N GLY A 88 -8.52 -31.36 -21.76
CA GLY A 88 -8.79 -30.26 -22.68
C GLY A 88 -9.03 -28.91 -22.00
N THR A 89 -9.38 -27.91 -22.80
CA THR A 89 -9.45 -26.49 -22.41
C THR A 89 -10.75 -25.80 -22.83
N THR A 90 -11.73 -26.56 -23.33
CA THR A 90 -13.01 -26.01 -23.81
C THR A 90 -13.90 -25.64 -22.64
N THR A 91 -14.53 -24.46 -22.70
CA THR A 91 -15.53 -24.02 -21.72
C THR A 91 -16.67 -25.02 -21.60
N ILE A 92 -17.03 -25.37 -20.36
CA ILE A 92 -18.12 -26.28 -20.04
C ILE A 92 -19.31 -25.48 -19.52
N ASN A 93 -20.44 -25.60 -20.19
CA ASN A 93 -21.71 -24.97 -19.80
C ASN A 93 -22.67 -25.95 -19.13
N SER A 94 -22.47 -27.26 -19.32
CA SER A 94 -23.34 -28.30 -18.77
C SER A 94 -22.62 -29.65 -18.67
N PHE A 95 -23.06 -30.50 -17.74
CA PHE A 95 -22.59 -31.87 -17.58
C PHE A 95 -23.57 -32.94 -18.14
N GLY A 96 -24.57 -32.51 -18.92
CA GLY A 96 -25.60 -33.41 -19.45
C GLY A 96 -26.59 -33.88 -18.38
N THR A 97 -27.44 -34.86 -18.73
CA THR A 97 -28.57 -35.29 -17.89
C THR A 97 -28.25 -36.60 -17.17
N VAL A 98 -28.33 -36.58 -15.84
CA VAL A 98 -28.26 -37.76 -14.98
C VAL A 98 -29.41 -37.66 -13.95
N ALA A 99 -29.78 -38.80 -13.36
CA ALA A 99 -30.77 -38.82 -12.28
C ALA A 99 -30.34 -37.96 -11.08
N ALA A 100 -31.31 -37.32 -10.44
CA ALA A 100 -31.07 -36.53 -9.24
C ALA A 100 -30.41 -37.37 -8.14
N GLY A 101 -29.42 -36.79 -7.45
CA GLY A 101 -28.64 -37.45 -6.40
C GLY A 101 -27.34 -38.10 -6.87
N ALA A 102 -27.12 -38.28 -8.17
CA ALA A 102 -25.88 -38.85 -8.68
C ALA A 102 -24.67 -37.95 -8.37
N LEU A 103 -23.61 -38.54 -7.81
CA LEU A 103 -22.34 -37.86 -7.54
C LEU A 103 -21.31 -38.18 -8.62
N ARG A 104 -20.51 -37.17 -8.97
CA ARG A 104 -19.35 -37.28 -9.83
C ARG A 104 -18.20 -36.49 -9.23
N GLU A 105 -17.04 -37.12 -9.15
CA GLU A 105 -15.79 -36.49 -8.77
C GLU A 105 -14.95 -36.26 -10.02
N LEU A 106 -14.47 -35.03 -10.17
CA LEU A 106 -13.75 -34.58 -11.34
C LEU A 106 -12.36 -34.10 -10.92
N THR A 107 -11.34 -34.49 -11.68
CA THR A 107 -10.01 -33.87 -11.66
C THR A 107 -9.77 -33.18 -13.00
N PHE A 108 -9.48 -31.87 -12.99
CA PHE A 108 -9.21 -31.12 -14.20
C PHE A 108 -7.73 -31.20 -14.56
N THR A 109 -7.38 -31.57 -15.79
CA THR A 109 -5.98 -31.68 -16.23
C THR A 109 -5.47 -30.41 -16.92
N GLY A 110 -6.32 -29.40 -17.10
CA GLY A 110 -6.02 -28.18 -17.83
C GLY A 110 -6.89 -27.00 -17.39
N ILE A 111 -6.62 -25.85 -18.00
CA ILE A 111 -7.36 -24.61 -17.76
C ILE A 111 -8.58 -24.58 -18.68
N LEU A 112 -9.77 -24.55 -18.09
CA LEU A 112 -11.05 -24.32 -18.76
C LEU A 112 -11.93 -23.41 -17.90
N THR A 113 -13.07 -22.99 -18.42
CA THR A 113 -14.09 -22.28 -17.64
C THR A 113 -15.31 -23.16 -17.41
N LEU A 114 -15.72 -23.31 -16.16
CA LEU A 114 -17.05 -23.78 -15.79
C LEU A 114 -17.98 -22.56 -15.73
N THR A 115 -18.97 -22.51 -16.61
CA THR A 115 -19.90 -21.38 -16.68
C THR A 115 -20.98 -21.51 -15.61
N TYR A 116 -21.10 -20.52 -14.74
CA TYR A 116 -22.14 -20.47 -13.73
C TYR A 116 -23.51 -20.21 -14.34
N ASN A 117 -24.50 -20.93 -13.85
CA ASN A 117 -25.91 -20.65 -14.06
C ASN A 117 -26.66 -20.95 -12.76
N ALA A 118 -27.55 -20.02 -12.34
CA ALA A 118 -28.27 -20.12 -11.07
C ALA A 118 -29.16 -21.37 -10.94
N THR A 119 -29.46 -22.07 -12.04
CA THR A 119 -30.30 -23.27 -12.07
C THR A 119 -29.53 -24.51 -12.55
N SER A 120 -28.90 -24.43 -13.72
CA SER A 120 -28.35 -25.61 -14.39
C SER A 120 -26.91 -25.95 -14.03
N MET A 121 -26.13 -24.98 -13.55
CA MET A 121 -24.72 -25.15 -13.22
C MET A 121 -24.35 -24.25 -12.04
N ILE A 122 -24.76 -24.71 -10.85
CA ILE A 122 -24.57 -23.98 -9.60
C ILE A 122 -23.14 -24.21 -9.12
N LEU A 123 -22.35 -23.14 -9.08
CA LEU A 123 -20.95 -23.15 -8.70
C LEU A 123 -20.73 -22.35 -7.39
N PRO A 124 -19.64 -22.61 -6.66
CA PRO A 124 -19.29 -21.83 -5.47
C PRO A 124 -19.12 -20.35 -5.84
N GLY A 125 -19.54 -19.44 -4.95
CA GLY A 125 -19.42 -18.00 -5.15
C GLY A 125 -20.40 -17.39 -6.17
N ALA A 126 -21.33 -18.18 -6.73
CA ALA A 126 -22.31 -17.72 -7.73
C ALA A 126 -21.67 -17.04 -8.96
N ALA A 127 -20.50 -17.54 -9.37
CA ALA A 127 -19.70 -17.00 -10.46
C ALA A 127 -19.03 -18.13 -11.26
N ASN A 128 -18.58 -17.80 -12.48
CA ASN A 128 -17.80 -18.72 -13.31
C ASN A 128 -16.54 -19.17 -12.56
N VAL A 129 -16.15 -20.43 -12.72
CA VAL A 129 -14.92 -20.96 -12.15
C VAL A 129 -13.95 -21.28 -13.27
N THR A 130 -12.82 -20.56 -13.31
CA THR A 130 -11.67 -20.93 -14.13
C THR A 130 -10.86 -21.99 -13.40
N THR A 131 -10.68 -23.15 -14.01
CA THR A 131 -9.92 -24.27 -13.46
C THR A 131 -8.43 -24.09 -13.69
N ALA A 132 -7.62 -24.83 -12.92
CA ALA A 132 -6.23 -25.10 -13.20
C ALA A 132 -5.98 -26.62 -13.24
N ALA A 133 -4.83 -27.03 -13.77
CA ALA A 133 -4.43 -28.43 -13.73
C ALA A 133 -4.28 -28.90 -12.26
N GLY A 134 -4.89 -30.03 -11.94
CA GLY A 134 -4.92 -30.60 -10.59
C GLY A 134 -6.08 -30.13 -9.70
N ASP A 135 -6.90 -29.19 -10.17
CA ASP A 135 -8.11 -28.82 -9.44
C ASP A 135 -9.08 -30.01 -9.36
N THR A 136 -9.75 -30.16 -8.23
CA THR A 136 -10.73 -31.23 -7.99
C THR A 136 -12.10 -30.66 -7.62
N ALA A 137 -13.15 -31.33 -8.04
CA ALA A 137 -14.51 -30.91 -7.73
C ALA A 137 -15.47 -32.11 -7.60
N THR A 138 -16.38 -32.02 -6.64
CA THR A 138 -17.49 -32.97 -6.51
C THR A 138 -18.78 -32.30 -6.97
N PHE A 139 -19.45 -32.91 -7.94
CA PHE A 139 -20.73 -32.47 -8.48
C PHE A 139 -21.84 -33.43 -8.12
N ARG A 140 -23.00 -32.88 -7.75
CA ARG A 140 -24.24 -33.60 -7.53
C ARG A 140 -25.26 -33.19 -8.58
N SER A 141 -25.85 -34.17 -9.27
CA SER A 141 -26.98 -33.90 -10.16
C SER A 141 -28.23 -33.59 -9.36
N LEU A 142 -28.98 -32.57 -9.78
CA LEU A 142 -30.31 -32.23 -9.28
C LEU A 142 -31.42 -32.78 -10.20
N GLY A 143 -31.06 -33.56 -11.22
CA GLY A 143 -31.98 -34.04 -12.26
C GLY A 143 -32.17 -33.01 -13.39
N GLY A 144 -32.70 -33.47 -14.53
CA GLY A 144 -33.06 -32.59 -15.66
C GLY A 144 -31.90 -31.83 -16.31
N GLY A 145 -30.66 -32.28 -16.12
CA GLY A 145 -29.46 -31.59 -16.61
C GLY A 145 -28.90 -30.52 -15.68
N ASN A 146 -29.47 -30.38 -14.47
CA ASN A 146 -29.03 -29.43 -13.47
C ASN A 146 -27.96 -30.04 -12.55
N TRP A 147 -26.91 -29.28 -12.28
CA TRP A 147 -25.79 -29.72 -11.46
C TRP A 147 -25.42 -28.69 -10.41
N LYS A 148 -25.07 -29.17 -9.22
CA LYS A 148 -24.51 -28.37 -8.14
C LYS A 148 -23.12 -28.87 -7.81
N CYS A 149 -22.15 -27.96 -7.85
CA CYS A 149 -20.84 -28.18 -7.27
C CYS A 149 -20.99 -28.18 -5.73
N VAL A 150 -20.70 -29.31 -5.10
CA VAL A 150 -20.80 -29.49 -3.64
C VAL A 150 -19.49 -29.08 -2.96
N SER A 151 -18.37 -29.36 -3.61
CA SER A 151 -17.04 -28.97 -3.18
C SER A 151 -16.17 -28.68 -4.40
N TYR A 152 -15.31 -27.68 -4.26
CA TYR A 152 -14.27 -27.36 -5.22
C TYR A 152 -13.00 -27.07 -4.45
N LEU A 153 -11.93 -27.80 -4.74
CA LEU A 153 -10.63 -27.59 -4.13
C LEU A 153 -9.63 -27.28 -5.24
N ARG A 154 -9.01 -26.11 -5.17
CA ARG A 154 -7.87 -25.82 -6.03
C ARG A 154 -6.65 -26.62 -5.59
N ALA A 155 -5.84 -27.03 -6.57
CA ALA A 155 -4.56 -27.69 -6.30
C ALA A 155 -3.66 -26.85 -5.36
N ASN A 156 -3.75 -25.52 -5.44
CA ASN A 156 -2.99 -24.59 -4.59
C ASN A 156 -3.67 -24.23 -3.26
N GLY A 157 -4.78 -24.87 -2.89
CA GLY A 157 -5.53 -24.63 -1.65
C GLY A 157 -6.32 -23.31 -1.61
N SER A 158 -6.32 -22.51 -2.66
CA SER A 158 -7.06 -21.23 -2.70
C SER A 158 -8.55 -21.44 -2.93
N VAL A 159 -9.40 -20.83 -2.10
CA VAL A 159 -10.85 -20.89 -2.28
C VAL A 159 -11.31 -19.96 -3.43
N PRO A 160 -12.07 -20.46 -4.44
CA PRO A 160 -12.57 -19.65 -5.56
C PRO A 160 -13.40 -18.45 -5.16
N GLY A 161 -13.03 -17.27 -5.68
CA GLY A 161 -13.83 -16.05 -5.53
C GLY A 161 -13.94 -15.54 -4.10
N SER A 162 -12.94 -15.80 -3.25
CA SER A 162 -12.98 -15.38 -1.85
C SER A 162 -12.79 -13.87 -1.73
N THR A 163 -13.89 -13.14 -1.64
CA THR A 163 -13.88 -11.79 -1.06
C THR A 163 -14.03 -11.93 0.44
N ILE A 164 -13.07 -11.42 1.19
CA ILE A 164 -13.17 -11.32 2.65
C ILE A 164 -14.09 -10.13 2.95
N THR A 165 -15.29 -10.37 3.49
CA THR A 165 -16.28 -9.33 3.81
C THR A 165 -16.66 -9.38 5.29
N GLY A 166 -16.58 -8.24 5.99
CA GLY A 166 -17.11 -8.11 7.36
C GLY A 166 -16.34 -8.85 8.46
N THR A 167 -15.13 -9.33 8.20
CA THR A 167 -14.33 -10.09 9.18
C THR A 167 -13.14 -9.29 9.69
N THR A 168 -12.87 -9.34 10.99
CA THR A 168 -11.58 -8.95 11.57
C THR A 168 -10.56 -10.06 11.29
N ILE A 169 -9.39 -9.70 10.74
CA ILE A 169 -8.26 -10.63 10.62
C ILE A 169 -7.51 -10.58 11.96
N THR A 170 -7.64 -11.63 12.79
CA THR A 170 -6.97 -11.72 14.10
C THR A 170 -5.83 -12.73 14.04
N ASN A 171 -4.66 -12.36 14.59
CA ASN A 171 -3.46 -13.22 14.69
C ASN A 171 -2.95 -13.80 13.35
N SER A 172 -3.28 -13.18 12.21
CA SER A 172 -2.82 -13.63 10.89
C SER A 172 -1.91 -12.58 10.25
N THR A 173 -0.99 -13.02 9.39
CA THR A 173 -0.18 -12.15 8.54
C THR A 173 -0.87 -11.96 7.20
N ILE A 174 -0.85 -10.74 6.65
CA ILE A 174 -1.28 -10.46 5.28
C ILE A 174 -0.03 -10.45 4.41
N VAL A 175 -0.01 -11.28 3.37
CA VAL A 175 1.06 -11.30 2.37
C VAL A 175 0.46 -10.79 1.06
N LEU A 176 1.05 -9.74 0.49
CA LEU A 176 0.65 -9.14 -0.77
C LEU A 176 1.37 -9.81 -1.95
N LYS A 177 0.88 -9.58 -3.18
CA LYS A 177 1.66 -9.92 -4.38
C LYS A 177 2.98 -9.16 -4.33
N GLN A 178 4.09 -9.81 -4.68
CA GLN A 178 5.43 -9.24 -4.58
C GLN A 178 6.05 -9.04 -5.96
N SER A 179 6.74 -7.92 -6.14
CA SER A 179 7.52 -7.60 -7.34
C SER A 179 8.66 -6.66 -6.93
N ALA A 180 9.81 -6.72 -7.61
CA ALA A 180 10.86 -5.69 -7.51
C ALA A 180 10.60 -4.50 -8.46
N VAL A 181 9.63 -4.64 -9.36
CA VAL A 181 9.17 -3.55 -10.23
C VAL A 181 7.64 -3.66 -10.33
N PRO A 182 6.91 -3.34 -9.25
CA PRO A 182 5.46 -3.42 -9.26
C PRO A 182 4.86 -2.46 -10.29
N VAL A 183 3.97 -2.98 -11.13
CA VAL A 183 3.24 -2.22 -12.15
C VAL A 183 1.74 -2.47 -12.10
N PRO A 184 1.08 -2.34 -10.92
CA PRO A 184 -0.36 -2.50 -10.84
C PRO A 184 -1.05 -1.33 -11.57
N THR A 185 -1.77 -1.62 -12.65
CA THR A 185 -2.56 -0.63 -13.40
C THR A 185 -4.06 -0.83 -13.24
N ALA A 186 -4.49 -2.01 -12.78
CA ALA A 186 -5.88 -2.27 -12.45
C ALA A 186 -6.24 -1.64 -11.09
N GLU A 187 -7.44 -1.07 -10.98
CA GLU A 187 -7.93 -0.50 -9.73
C GLU A 187 -7.97 -1.57 -8.62
N GLY A 188 -7.37 -1.24 -7.48
CA GLY A 188 -7.32 -2.13 -6.32
C GLY A 188 -6.27 -3.25 -6.43
N ASP A 189 -5.47 -3.30 -7.48
CA ASP A 189 -4.30 -4.18 -7.51
C ASP A 189 -3.22 -3.65 -6.56
N ILE A 190 -2.85 -4.42 -5.54
CA ILE A 190 -1.87 -4.05 -4.52
C ILE A 190 -0.66 -4.99 -4.63
N GLN A 191 0.53 -4.41 -4.73
CA GLN A 191 1.80 -5.13 -4.78
C GLN A 191 2.78 -4.55 -3.76
N TRP A 192 3.49 -5.43 -3.05
CA TRP A 192 4.66 -5.09 -2.23
C TRP A 192 5.89 -4.98 -3.13
N ASP A 193 6.58 -3.85 -3.01
CA ASP A 193 7.82 -3.58 -3.72
C ASP A 193 9.01 -4.12 -2.94
N THR A 194 9.62 -5.20 -3.42
CA THR A 194 10.58 -5.98 -2.62
C THR A 194 11.93 -5.32 -2.42
N ASP A 195 12.28 -4.34 -3.25
CA ASP A 195 13.56 -3.60 -3.18
C ASP A 195 13.42 -2.18 -2.63
N ASP A 196 12.28 -1.53 -2.84
CA ASP A 196 12.00 -0.17 -2.38
C ASP A 196 11.27 -0.09 -1.02
N ASP A 197 10.84 -1.23 -0.43
CA ASP A 197 10.10 -1.32 0.84
C ASP A 197 8.81 -0.46 0.88
N VAL A 198 8.10 -0.41 -0.25
CA VAL A 198 6.85 0.35 -0.42
C VAL A 198 5.67 -0.53 -0.84
N ILE A 199 4.46 -0.04 -0.59
CA ILE A 199 3.25 -0.62 -1.17
C ILE A 199 2.85 0.20 -2.40
N VAL A 200 2.66 -0.48 -3.53
CA VAL A 200 2.20 0.13 -4.78
C VAL A 200 0.79 -0.36 -5.09
N VAL A 201 -0.12 0.59 -5.34
CA VAL A 201 -1.54 0.34 -5.59
C VAL A 201 -1.91 0.87 -6.97
N GLY A 202 -2.52 0.03 -7.80
CA GLY A 202 -3.14 0.45 -9.04
C GLY A 202 -4.44 1.20 -8.76
N ASP A 203 -4.63 2.34 -9.40
CA ASP A 203 -5.86 3.16 -9.28
C ASP A 203 -6.70 3.18 -10.56
N GLY A 204 -6.49 2.21 -11.45
CA GLY A 204 -7.21 2.08 -12.72
C GLY A 204 -6.66 2.95 -13.85
N ALA A 205 -5.91 4.01 -13.52
CA ALA A 205 -5.26 4.89 -14.50
C ALA A 205 -3.73 4.91 -14.34
N THR A 206 -3.23 4.87 -13.10
CA THR A 206 -1.83 5.01 -12.69
C THR A 206 -1.54 4.21 -11.41
N GLN A 207 -0.42 4.50 -10.75
CA GLN A 207 0.02 3.88 -9.51
C GLN A 207 0.02 4.91 -8.37
N LYS A 208 -0.42 4.48 -7.18
CA LYS A 208 -0.22 5.17 -5.91
C LYS A 208 0.85 4.45 -5.11
N ILE A 209 1.77 5.21 -4.52
CA ILE A 209 2.87 4.68 -3.72
C ILE A 209 2.66 5.08 -2.26
N PHE A 210 2.67 4.09 -1.38
CA PHE A 210 2.67 4.26 0.07
C PHE A 210 4.07 3.90 0.58
N ALA A 211 4.89 4.93 0.76
CA ALA A 211 6.23 4.78 1.29
C ALA A 211 6.24 4.75 2.81
N SER A 212 7.18 4.00 3.39
CA SER A 212 7.40 3.97 4.82
C SER A 212 8.01 5.28 5.33
N LEU A 213 7.75 5.62 6.60
CA LEU A 213 8.44 6.73 7.25
C LEU A 213 9.91 6.36 7.49
N PRO A 214 10.85 7.28 7.26
CA PRO A 214 12.25 7.04 7.59
C PRO A 214 12.43 6.72 9.08
N ALA A 215 13.39 5.85 9.40
CA ALA A 215 13.69 5.47 10.77
C ALA A 215 13.95 6.70 11.67
N GLY A 216 13.36 6.71 12.86
CA GLY A 216 13.51 7.80 13.83
C GLY A 216 12.74 9.08 13.48
N SER A 217 11.75 9.02 12.58
CA SER A 217 10.85 10.15 12.30
C SER A 217 10.02 10.50 13.55
N THR A 218 9.94 11.80 13.85
CA THR A 218 9.28 12.36 15.03
C THR A 218 8.47 13.61 14.69
N ALA A 219 7.62 14.05 15.61
CA ALA A 219 6.79 15.23 15.41
C ALA A 219 7.62 16.51 15.16
N GLY A 220 7.29 17.19 14.06
CA GLY A 220 7.93 18.43 13.61
C GLY A 220 9.04 18.24 12.58
N ASP A 221 9.45 17.00 12.30
CA ASP A 221 10.43 16.73 11.25
C ASP A 221 9.85 17.06 9.85
N LEU A 222 10.74 17.44 8.95
CA LEU A 222 10.42 17.60 7.54
C LEU A 222 10.79 16.32 6.79
N LEU A 223 9.84 15.80 6.01
CA LEU A 223 10.07 14.68 5.12
C LEU A 223 10.21 15.20 3.69
N TYR A 224 11.22 14.71 2.98
CA TYR A 224 11.48 15.07 1.60
C TYR A 224 11.84 13.82 0.79
N LEU A 225 11.62 13.88 -0.52
CA LEU A 225 11.95 12.76 -1.42
C LEU A 225 13.44 12.80 -1.78
N THR A 226 14.08 11.63 -1.75
CA THR A 226 15.44 11.42 -2.29
C THR A 226 15.42 10.62 -3.61
N SER A 227 14.32 9.92 -3.87
CA SER A 227 14.01 9.26 -5.15
C SER A 227 12.48 9.26 -5.37
N SER A 228 11.99 8.60 -6.42
CA SER A 228 10.56 8.46 -6.68
C SER A 228 9.79 7.66 -5.61
N LYS A 229 10.48 6.83 -4.81
CA LYS A 229 9.86 5.94 -3.81
C LYS A 229 10.50 6.01 -2.42
N ALA A 230 11.60 6.76 -2.25
CA ALA A 230 12.29 6.89 -0.97
C ALA A 230 12.07 8.27 -0.34
N LEU A 231 11.59 8.26 0.90
CA LEU A 231 11.57 9.44 1.76
C LEU A 231 12.86 9.51 2.58
N ALA A 232 13.32 10.73 2.82
CA ALA A 232 14.35 11.05 3.80
C ALA A 232 13.81 12.06 4.81
N ARG A 233 14.48 12.10 5.97
CA ARG A 233 14.11 12.92 7.11
C ARG A 233 15.14 14.04 7.27
N LEU A 234 14.66 15.28 7.32
CA LEU A 234 15.38 16.41 7.89
C LEU A 234 14.80 16.69 9.28
N PRO A 235 15.58 16.49 10.37
CA PRO A 235 15.12 16.76 11.73
C PRO A 235 14.59 18.20 11.85
N LYS A 236 13.61 18.44 12.73
CA LYS A 236 13.11 19.81 12.95
C LYS A 236 14.24 20.80 13.28
N GLY A 237 14.16 21.98 12.68
CA GLY A 237 15.13 23.06 12.90
C GLY A 237 14.95 23.73 14.26
N THR A 238 15.86 24.66 14.57
CA THR A 238 15.77 25.56 15.72
C THR A 238 15.19 26.92 15.31
N ALA A 239 14.75 27.71 16.29
CA ALA A 239 14.14 29.01 16.04
C ALA A 239 15.08 29.94 15.25
N GLY A 240 14.54 30.59 14.22
CA GLY A 240 15.27 31.52 13.35
C GLY A 240 16.06 30.86 12.22
N GLN A 241 16.05 29.53 12.10
CA GLN A 241 16.62 28.85 10.95
C GLN A 241 15.71 28.94 9.73
N LEU A 242 16.32 29.08 8.56
CA LEU A 242 15.66 29.06 7.26
C LEU A 242 15.87 27.70 6.61
N LEU A 243 14.83 27.19 5.92
CA LEU A 243 14.96 26.03 5.08
C LEU A 243 15.50 26.45 3.71
N GLN A 244 16.59 25.82 3.27
CA GLN A 244 17.17 26.05 1.94
C GLN A 244 17.66 24.74 1.34
N MET A 245 18.01 24.71 0.05
CA MET A 245 18.79 23.60 -0.48
C MET A 245 20.26 23.70 -0.06
N ASN A 246 20.89 22.54 0.12
CA ASN A 246 22.33 22.48 0.29
C ASN A 246 23.06 22.90 -0.99
N THR A 247 24.34 23.25 -0.85
CA THR A 247 25.17 23.72 -1.98
C THR A 247 25.24 22.70 -3.12
N GLY A 248 25.11 21.41 -2.81
CA GLY A 248 25.08 20.33 -3.81
C GLY A 248 23.74 20.11 -4.49
N ALA A 249 22.67 20.82 -4.10
CA ALA A 249 21.30 20.62 -4.56
C ALA A 249 20.79 19.17 -4.41
N THR A 250 21.30 18.43 -3.42
CA THR A 250 20.94 17.03 -3.15
C THR A 250 19.96 16.86 -1.99
N ALA A 251 19.86 17.87 -1.10
CA ALA A 251 18.96 17.81 0.05
C ALA A 251 18.61 19.21 0.57
N PRO A 252 17.42 19.38 1.16
CA PRO A 252 17.12 20.54 1.98
C PRO A 252 17.96 20.51 3.27
N GLN A 253 18.29 21.68 3.80
CA GLN A 253 19.03 21.86 5.05
C GLN A 253 18.54 23.09 5.80
N TRP A 254 18.78 23.10 7.11
CA TRP A 254 18.59 24.28 7.94
C TRP A 254 19.81 25.19 7.87
N LEU A 255 19.57 26.47 7.64
CA LEU A 255 20.59 27.52 7.67
C LEU A 255 20.27 28.51 8.78
N THR A 256 21.27 28.85 9.58
CA THR A 256 21.19 30.02 10.46
C THR A 256 21.39 31.28 9.62
N ALA A 257 20.38 32.15 9.56
CA ALA A 257 20.47 33.40 8.82
C ALA A 257 21.64 34.27 9.35
N PRO A 258 22.37 35.00 8.49
CA PRO A 258 23.46 35.89 8.91
C PRO A 258 23.02 36.95 9.93
N PHE A 259 21.77 37.41 9.81
CA PHE A 259 21.09 38.28 10.76
C PHE A 259 19.78 37.61 11.20
N THR A 260 19.56 37.53 12.50
CA THR A 260 18.36 36.96 13.13
C THR A 260 17.64 37.97 14.02
N LYS A 261 18.27 39.11 14.31
CA LYS A 261 17.70 40.19 15.11
C LYS A 261 18.00 41.55 14.47
N ALA A 262 17.11 42.51 14.70
CA ALA A 262 17.27 43.89 14.23
C ALA A 262 16.86 44.88 15.33
N PHE A 263 17.45 46.07 15.29
CA PHE A 263 17.15 47.19 16.17
C PHE A 263 17.04 48.47 15.35
N GLU A 264 16.06 49.32 15.67
CA GLU A 264 15.93 50.68 15.18
C GLU A 264 15.69 51.62 16.37
N SER A 265 16.49 52.67 16.48
CA SER A 265 16.32 53.66 17.54
C SER A 265 15.19 54.63 17.24
N ALA A 266 14.59 55.22 18.27
CA ALA A 266 13.84 56.46 18.11
C ALA A 266 14.74 57.58 17.56
N GLN A 267 14.16 58.64 16.97
CA GLN A 267 14.90 59.82 16.51
C GLN A 267 15.63 60.51 17.67
N GLN A 268 16.94 60.67 17.54
CA GLN A 268 17.82 61.23 18.56
C GLN A 268 18.24 62.66 18.23
N THR A 269 18.32 63.49 19.27
CA THR A 269 18.88 64.84 19.15
C THR A 269 20.39 64.77 18.94
N ILE A 270 20.90 65.57 18.00
CA ILE A 270 22.33 65.70 17.74
C ILE A 270 22.87 66.83 18.61
N THR A 271 23.68 66.49 19.61
CA THR A 271 24.36 67.46 20.47
C THR A 271 25.84 67.43 20.16
N ALA A 272 26.39 68.55 19.68
CA ALA A 272 27.82 68.66 19.37
C ALA A 272 28.66 68.29 20.58
N GLY A 273 29.61 67.36 20.40
CA GLY A 273 30.43 66.82 21.48
C GLY A 273 29.62 66.09 22.56
N GLY A 274 28.39 65.66 22.29
CA GLY A 274 27.53 64.92 23.21
C GLY A 274 27.80 63.41 23.18
N SER A 275 27.48 62.72 24.27
CA SER A 275 27.41 61.25 24.33
C SER A 275 25.97 60.79 24.23
N LEU A 276 25.74 59.69 23.52
CA LEU A 276 24.45 59.04 23.38
C LEU A 276 24.65 57.53 23.55
N THR A 277 23.84 56.90 24.41
CA THR A 277 23.84 55.45 24.62
C THR A 277 22.47 54.91 24.27
N LEU A 278 22.42 53.95 23.35
CA LEU A 278 21.18 53.32 22.89
C LEU A 278 21.20 51.83 23.27
N ALA A 279 20.35 51.43 24.20
CA ALA A 279 20.14 50.02 24.49
C ALA A 279 19.41 49.35 23.32
N HIS A 280 20.01 48.31 22.72
CA HIS A 280 19.50 47.71 21.47
C HIS A 280 18.87 46.33 21.65
N GLY A 281 19.04 45.68 22.80
CA GLY A 281 18.37 44.41 23.12
C GLY A 281 18.74 43.20 22.26
N LEU A 282 19.75 43.31 21.39
CA LEU A 282 20.17 42.21 20.49
C LEU A 282 20.88 41.08 21.27
N GLY A 283 21.44 41.39 22.45
CA GLY A 283 22.11 40.42 23.34
C GLY A 283 23.49 39.95 22.87
N VAL A 284 23.93 40.45 21.72
CA VAL A 284 25.26 40.29 21.14
C VAL A 284 25.62 41.58 20.41
N GLN A 285 26.92 41.82 20.19
CA GLN A 285 27.35 42.98 19.43
C GLN A 285 26.82 42.89 17.98
N PRO A 286 26.11 43.91 17.47
CA PRO A 286 25.61 43.89 16.11
C PRO A 286 26.73 43.73 15.08
N LYS A 287 26.49 42.89 14.07
CA LYS A 287 27.43 42.62 12.97
C LYS A 287 27.40 43.72 11.90
N LEU A 288 26.25 44.40 11.78
CA LEU A 288 26.05 45.56 10.92
C LEU A 288 25.31 46.63 11.69
N TYR A 289 25.74 47.88 11.55
CA TYR A 289 25.04 49.04 12.07
C TYR A 289 25.22 50.22 11.10
N GLN A 290 24.19 51.05 11.01
CA GLN A 290 24.13 52.18 10.11
C GLN A 290 23.46 53.35 10.83
N ILE A 291 23.90 54.56 10.50
CA ILE A 291 23.28 55.77 10.99
C ILE A 291 22.68 56.60 9.87
N TYR A 292 21.49 57.10 10.12
CA TYR A 292 20.72 57.91 9.20
C TYR A 292 20.46 59.27 9.83
N LEU A 293 20.55 60.32 9.03
CA LEU A 293 20.07 61.64 9.40
C LEU A 293 18.71 61.86 8.76
N ILE A 294 17.73 62.33 9.55
CA ILE A 294 16.36 62.59 9.12
C ILE A 294 16.11 64.10 9.15
N ALA A 295 15.82 64.68 7.99
CA ALA A 295 15.51 66.10 7.88
C ALA A 295 14.19 66.41 8.61
N GLN A 296 14.18 67.46 9.42
CA GLN A 296 13.00 67.89 10.20
C GLN A 296 12.19 68.98 9.48
N SER A 297 12.77 69.57 8.43
CA SER A 297 12.18 70.61 7.60
C SER A 297 12.80 70.55 6.20
N ALA A 298 12.34 71.39 5.27
CA ALA A 298 13.02 71.54 3.99
C ALA A 298 14.42 72.15 4.20
N VAL A 299 15.49 71.42 3.86
CA VAL A 299 16.89 71.82 4.11
C VAL A 299 17.85 71.10 3.16
N LEU A 300 18.83 71.80 2.59
CA LEU A 300 19.88 71.20 1.74
C LEU A 300 19.37 70.31 0.58
N GLY A 301 18.19 70.64 0.04
CA GLY A 301 17.53 69.87 -1.02
C GLY A 301 16.70 68.67 -0.54
N TYR A 302 16.67 68.42 0.77
CA TYR A 302 15.83 67.42 1.42
C TYR A 302 14.53 68.03 1.92
N THR A 303 13.47 67.23 1.97
CA THR A 303 12.18 67.57 2.60
C THR A 303 12.05 66.90 3.96
N SER A 304 11.12 67.36 4.81
CA SER A 304 10.89 66.77 6.13
C SER A 304 10.59 65.27 6.02
N GLY A 305 11.27 64.46 6.83
CA GLY A 305 11.17 63.00 6.83
C GLY A 305 12.11 62.31 5.84
N ASP A 306 12.76 63.03 4.92
CA ASP A 306 13.80 62.41 4.10
C ASP A 306 14.95 61.92 4.97
N GLU A 307 15.43 60.70 4.68
CA GLU A 307 16.57 60.09 5.34
C GLU A 307 17.79 60.09 4.43
N VAL A 308 18.97 60.33 5.02
CA VAL A 308 20.26 60.15 4.35
C VAL A 308 21.17 59.27 5.22
N LEU A 309 21.68 58.19 4.62
CA LEU A 309 22.71 57.37 5.25
C LEU A 309 23.99 58.20 5.33
N VAL A 310 24.60 58.24 6.51
CA VAL A 310 25.90 58.90 6.69
C VAL A 310 26.94 57.92 7.19
N ASN A 311 28.18 58.10 6.74
CA ASN A 311 29.30 57.41 7.34
C ASN A 311 29.51 57.99 8.76
N PRO A 312 29.52 57.17 9.82
CA PRO A 312 29.73 57.66 11.18
C PRO A 312 31.09 58.33 11.33
N SER A 313 32.16 57.79 10.75
CA SER A 313 33.46 58.44 10.78
C SER A 313 33.64 59.34 9.58
N PHE A 314 33.93 60.63 9.81
CA PHE A 314 34.29 61.54 8.74
C PHE A 314 35.80 61.43 8.45
N ALA A 315 36.16 61.24 7.19
CA ALA A 315 37.53 61.38 6.73
C ALA A 315 37.66 62.70 5.98
N ALA A 316 38.35 63.68 6.57
CA ALA A 316 38.76 64.85 5.81
C ALA A 316 40.10 65.40 6.24
N SER A 317 40.73 66.05 5.27
CA SER A 317 41.81 67.02 5.42
C SER A 317 41.41 68.29 6.22
N ASP A 318 40.28 68.29 6.92
CA ASP A 318 39.73 69.37 7.73
C ASP A 318 39.82 68.94 9.22
N PRO A 319 40.50 69.69 10.11
CA PRO A 319 40.64 69.36 11.53
C PRO A 319 39.34 69.50 12.35
N SER A 320 38.23 69.89 11.71
CA SER A 320 36.92 70.01 12.35
C SER A 320 36.42 68.65 12.84
N GLY A 321 36.15 68.52 14.15
CA GLY A 321 35.64 67.29 14.76
C GLY A 321 34.19 66.99 14.33
N ARG A 322 34.01 66.47 13.12
CA ARG A 322 32.71 66.07 12.54
C ARG A 322 32.60 64.54 12.43
N GLY A 323 31.38 64.05 12.37
CA GLY A 323 31.02 62.63 12.42
C GLY A 323 30.57 62.21 13.81
N ALA A 324 30.59 60.91 14.05
CA ALA A 324 30.33 60.26 15.31
C ALA A 324 31.22 59.02 15.46
N SER A 325 31.88 58.88 16.61
CA SER A 325 32.49 57.61 16.99
C SER A 325 31.39 56.69 17.52
N ILE A 326 31.25 55.50 16.94
CA ILE A 326 30.24 54.52 17.33
C ILE A 326 30.96 53.25 17.79
N VAL A 327 30.70 52.86 19.03
CA VAL A 327 31.30 51.68 19.67
C VAL A 327 30.16 50.82 20.23
N PRO A 328 29.62 49.87 19.44
CA PRO A 328 28.60 48.97 19.91
C PRO A 328 29.22 47.85 20.76
N ASP A 329 28.48 47.42 21.78
CA ASP A 329 28.76 46.25 22.61
C ASP A 329 27.57 45.27 22.57
N ALA A 330 27.51 44.30 23.48
CA ALA A 330 26.44 43.30 23.49
C ALA A 330 25.05 43.84 23.91
N ALA A 331 25.00 45.00 24.56
CA ALA A 331 23.78 45.59 25.11
C ALA A 331 23.47 46.99 24.55
N ASN A 332 24.50 47.76 24.24
CA ASN A 332 24.40 49.17 23.90
C ASN A 332 25.15 49.56 22.63
N ILE A 333 24.62 50.55 21.92
CA ILE A 333 25.33 51.30 20.90
C ILE A 333 25.75 52.62 21.53
N ASN A 334 27.05 52.77 21.81
CA ASN A 334 27.61 53.97 22.42
C ASN A 334 28.11 54.91 21.31
N ILE A 335 27.65 56.16 21.34
CA ILE A 335 27.88 57.15 20.29
C ILE A 335 28.47 58.41 20.92
N ARG A 336 29.55 58.90 20.32
CA ARG A 336 30.14 60.19 20.63
C ARG A 336 30.03 61.08 19.39
N PHE A 337 29.20 62.10 19.45
CA PHE A 337 29.11 63.08 18.37
C PHE A 337 30.38 63.93 18.30
N GLY A 338 30.78 64.28 17.08
CA GLY A 338 31.85 65.25 16.84
C GLY A 338 31.58 66.58 17.52
N SER A 339 32.64 67.27 17.93
CA SER A 339 32.57 68.53 18.71
C SER A 339 32.22 69.77 17.89
N ASP A 340 32.25 69.70 16.56
CA ASP A 340 31.84 70.82 15.69
C ASP A 340 30.32 71.05 15.80
N ALA A 341 29.91 72.33 15.77
CA ALA A 341 28.51 72.75 15.85
C ALA A 341 27.64 72.19 14.71
N ASN A 342 28.27 71.93 13.56
CA ASN A 342 27.69 71.25 12.41
C ASN A 342 28.27 69.84 12.33
N SER A 343 27.73 68.95 13.15
CA SER A 343 28.39 67.69 13.52
C SER A 343 28.48 66.67 12.38
N PHE A 344 27.80 66.86 11.25
CA PHE A 344 27.90 65.97 10.08
C PHE A 344 28.02 66.74 8.77
N THR A 345 28.63 66.08 7.79
CA THR A 345 28.74 66.53 6.41
C THR A 345 27.96 65.56 5.53
N ILE A 346 27.14 66.09 4.63
CA ILE A 346 26.34 65.33 3.68
C ILE A 346 26.52 65.88 2.26
N ILE A 347 26.11 65.09 1.28
CA ILE A 347 25.93 65.55 -0.09
C ILE A 347 24.49 66.07 -0.22
N ARG A 348 24.29 67.25 -0.79
CA ARG A 348 22.95 67.81 -1.02
C ARG A 348 22.18 66.98 -2.04
N LYS A 349 20.92 66.65 -1.73
CA LYS A 349 20.05 65.84 -2.60
C LYS A 349 19.74 66.51 -3.95
N ASN A 350 19.69 67.83 -3.99
CA ASN A 350 19.24 68.58 -5.17
C ASN A 350 20.35 68.88 -6.19
N ASN A 351 21.62 68.89 -5.78
CA ASN A 351 22.71 69.31 -6.68
C ASN A 351 24.03 68.56 -6.50
N GLY A 352 24.16 67.66 -5.53
CA GLY A 352 25.38 66.86 -5.35
C GLY A 352 26.54 67.57 -4.66
N ASP A 353 26.37 68.83 -4.21
CA ASP A 353 27.42 69.55 -3.49
C ASP A 353 27.62 69.02 -2.07
N VAL A 354 28.85 69.12 -1.56
CA VAL A 354 29.17 68.86 -0.15
C VAL A 354 28.62 69.98 0.73
N SER A 355 27.99 69.65 1.86
CA SER A 355 27.52 70.64 2.84
C SER A 355 27.53 70.10 4.26
N THR A 356 27.79 70.98 5.21
CA THR A 356 27.64 70.67 6.63
C THR A 356 26.19 70.89 7.04
N ILE A 357 25.69 70.05 7.96
CA ILE A 357 24.32 70.18 8.46
C ILE A 357 24.24 71.16 9.64
N THR A 358 23.10 71.81 9.82
CA THR A 358 22.75 72.42 11.11
C THR A 358 22.05 71.37 11.96
N ASN A 359 22.64 70.99 13.10
CA ASN A 359 22.16 69.90 13.95
C ASN A 359 20.66 69.98 14.30
N ALA A 360 20.12 71.19 14.52
CA ALA A 360 18.70 71.39 14.87
C ALA A 360 17.72 70.98 13.76
N ASN A 361 18.15 71.00 12.49
CA ASN A 361 17.31 70.66 11.35
C ASN A 361 17.28 69.15 11.05
N TRP A 362 18.02 68.34 11.83
CA TRP A 362 18.21 66.92 11.58
C TRP A 362 18.10 66.11 12.88
N LYS A 363 17.64 64.87 12.75
CA LYS A 363 17.67 63.87 13.83
C LYS A 363 18.48 62.66 13.40
N LEU A 364 19.13 61.99 14.35
CA LEU A 364 19.85 60.75 14.10
C LEU A 364 18.94 59.54 14.37
N VAL A 365 18.94 58.57 13.47
CA VAL A 365 18.39 57.23 13.71
C VAL A 365 19.50 56.20 13.50
N VAL A 366 19.54 55.19 14.37
CA VAL A 366 20.49 54.09 14.30
C VAL A 366 19.74 52.82 14.01
N ARG A 367 20.18 52.09 12.97
CA ARG A 367 19.69 50.75 12.64
C ARG A 367 20.83 49.75 12.80
N ALA A 368 20.56 48.61 13.41
CA ALA A 368 21.56 47.58 13.68
C ALA A 368 21.01 46.16 13.56
N TRP A 369 21.85 45.21 13.15
CA TRP A 369 21.47 43.82 12.88
C TRP A 369 22.49 42.83 13.45
N ALA A 370 22.00 41.72 14.01
CA ALA A 370 22.79 40.70 14.69
C ALA A 370 22.44 39.26 14.27
#